data_AF-A0A535SWL7-F1
#
_entry.id   AF-A0A535SWL7-F1
#
_cell.length_a   1.000
_cell.length_b   1.000
_cell.length_c   1.000
_cell.angle_alpha   90.00
_cell.angle_beta   90.00
_cell.angle_gamma   90.00
#
_symmetry.space_group_name_H-M   'P 1'
#
loop_
_entity.id
_entity.type
_entity.pdbx_description
1 polymer ?
#
loop_
_entity_poly.entity_id
_entity_poly.type
_entity_poly.pdbx_seq_one_letter_code
_entity_poly.pdbx_strand_id
1 'polypeptide(L)'
;MLQPSVSDQQIAQELVFLEHQISLLQVEASMLVAELSRTGFLEDAGYNSPTDWLRYNCHLTDKVAGDRIQVGKHLAELPMSVDYLRDGEIGFSHLAVMARTGQGL
;
A
#
# COMPACT_ATOMS: atom_id res chain seq x y z
N MET A 1 -16.33 -1.83 38.50
CA MET A 1 -17.02 -1.58 37.21
C MET A 1 -16.46 -2.61 36.24
N LEU A 2 -17.20 -3.68 35.94
CA LEU A 2 -16.76 -4.68 34.95
C LEU A 2 -16.85 -4.02 33.58
N GLN A 3 -15.73 -3.90 32.87
CA GLN A 3 -15.78 -3.54 31.45
C GLN A 3 -16.45 -4.70 30.69
N PRO A 4 -17.35 -4.43 29.74
CA PRO A 4 -17.87 -5.49 28.89
C PRO A 4 -16.71 -6.08 28.08
N SER A 5 -16.50 -7.39 28.20
CA SER A 5 -15.55 -8.13 27.37
C SER A 5 -16.00 -8.03 25.91
N VAL A 6 -15.12 -7.52 25.04
CA VAL A 6 -15.33 -7.52 23.59
C VAL A 6 -15.56 -8.96 23.13
N SER A 7 -16.59 -9.21 22.33
CA SER A 7 -16.85 -10.56 21.81
C SER A 7 -15.84 -10.93 20.72
N ASP A 8 -15.59 -12.22 20.52
CA ASP A 8 -14.71 -12.71 19.45
C ASP A 8 -15.14 -12.20 18.07
N GLN A 9 -16.45 -12.06 17.84
CA GLN A 9 -17.00 -11.48 16.61
C GLN A 9 -16.64 -10.01 16.44
N GLN A 10 -16.66 -9.22 17.52
CA GLN A 10 -16.25 -7.82 17.47
C GLN A 10 -14.75 -7.68 17.19
N ILE A 11 -13.91 -8.55 17.76
CA ILE A 11 -12.47 -8.58 17.47
C ILE A 11 -12.22 -8.89 16.00
N ALA A 12 -12.90 -9.90 15.44
CA ALA A 12 -12.75 -10.27 14.04
C ALA A 12 -13.19 -9.13 13.09
N GLN A 13 -14.31 -8.47 13.39
CA GLN A 13 -14.80 -7.36 12.59
C GLN A 13 -13.87 -6.14 12.64
N GLU A 14 -13.34 -5.82 13.82
CA GLU A 14 -12.37 -4.73 13.99
C GLU A 14 -11.07 -5.02 13.23
N LEU A 15 -10.58 -6.27 13.25
CA LEU A 15 -9.39 -6.65 12.50
C LEU A 15 -9.59 -6.46 10.98
N VAL A 16 -10.73 -6.91 10.43
CA VAL A 16 -11.05 -6.72 9.01
C VAL A 16 -11.12 -5.23 8.66
N PHE A 17 -11.75 -4.43 9.52
CA PHE A 17 -11.83 -2.99 9.34
C PHE A 17 -10.45 -2.33 9.33
N LEU A 18 -9.59 -2.65 10.30
CA LEU A 18 -8.24 -2.10 10.39
C LEU A 18 -7.37 -2.49 9.18
N GLU A 19 -7.40 -3.75 8.75
CA GLU A 19 -6.64 -4.22 7.59
C GLU A 19 -7.11 -3.57 6.27
N HIS A 20 -8.41 -3.29 6.14
CA HIS A 20 -8.94 -2.53 5.01
C HIS A 20 -8.42 -1.08 5.03
N GLN A 21 -8.49 -0.41 6.18
CA GLN A 21 -7.96 0.95 6.34
C GLN A 21 -6.45 1.03 6.07
N ILE A 22 -5.68 0.03 6.54
CA ILE A 22 -4.27 -0.11 6.21
C ILE A 22 -4.11 -0.22 4.70
N SER A 23 -4.86 -1.10 4.03
CA SER A 23 -4.77 -1.29 2.58
C SER A 23 -5.03 0.01 1.78
N LEU A 24 -5.95 0.86 2.22
CA LEU A 24 -6.21 2.17 1.61
C LEU A 24 -5.02 3.13 1.79
N LEU A 25 -4.53 3.29 3.02
CA LEU A 25 -3.35 4.12 3.31
C LEU A 25 -2.11 3.66 2.54
N GLN A 26 -2.02 2.36 2.31
CA GLN A 26 -0.96 1.74 1.54
C GLN A 26 -1.03 2.10 0.04
N VAL A 27 -2.23 2.22 -0.53
CA VAL A 27 -2.43 2.74 -1.90
C VAL A 27 -2.08 4.23 -1.98
N GLU A 28 -2.51 5.03 -1.02
CA GLU A 28 -2.16 6.46 -0.96
C GLU A 28 -0.64 6.68 -0.87
N ALA A 29 0.04 5.90 -0.02
CA ALA A 29 1.50 5.92 0.05
C ALA A 29 2.15 5.55 -1.30
N SER A 30 1.60 4.56 -2.02
CA SER A 30 2.05 4.22 -3.37
C SER A 30 1.88 5.36 -4.38
N MET A 31 0.78 6.11 -4.31
CA MET A 31 0.57 7.29 -5.15
C MET A 31 1.62 8.37 -4.88
N LEU A 32 1.92 8.63 -3.60
CA LEU A 32 2.96 9.59 -3.19
C LEU A 32 4.36 9.13 -3.64
N VAL A 33 4.66 7.84 -3.57
CA VAL A 33 5.92 7.29 -4.09
C VAL A 33 6.06 7.53 -5.59
N ALA A 34 4.99 7.33 -6.35
CA ALA A 34 4.98 7.58 -7.79
C ALA A 34 5.18 9.07 -8.10
N GLU A 35 4.56 9.97 -7.34
CA GLU A 35 4.76 11.42 -7.46
C GLU A 35 6.19 11.82 -7.11
N LEU A 36 6.69 11.41 -5.94
CA LEU A 36 8.04 11.73 -5.47
C LEU A 36 9.10 11.33 -6.51
N SER A 37 8.93 10.17 -7.12
CA SER A 37 9.82 9.64 -8.16
C SER A 37 9.86 10.50 -9.44
N ARG A 38 8.91 11.41 -9.65
CA ARG A 38 8.86 12.35 -10.79
C ARG A 38 9.43 13.73 -10.48
N THR A 39 9.61 14.09 -9.21
CA THR A 39 9.94 15.47 -8.80
C THR A 39 11.43 15.85 -8.93
N GLY A 40 12.33 14.90 -9.19
CA GLY A 40 13.78 15.10 -9.16
C GLY A 40 14.39 15.15 -7.74
N PHE A 41 13.56 15.27 -6.70
CA PHE A 41 13.99 15.39 -5.30
C PHE A 41 14.96 14.30 -4.84
N LEU A 42 14.77 13.05 -5.28
CA LEU A 42 15.59 11.93 -4.83
C LEU A 42 17.06 12.11 -5.22
N GLU A 43 17.30 12.60 -6.44
CA GLU A 43 18.64 12.87 -6.97
C GLU A 43 19.27 14.05 -6.21
N ASP A 44 18.52 15.14 -6.03
CA ASP A 44 18.95 16.33 -5.27
C ASP A 44 19.29 16.00 -3.81
N ALA A 45 18.55 15.06 -3.21
CA ALA A 45 18.78 14.58 -1.85
C ALA A 45 19.88 13.50 -1.75
N GLY A 46 20.52 13.13 -2.87
CA GLY A 46 21.64 12.19 -2.89
C GLY A 46 21.27 10.71 -2.81
N TYR A 47 20.03 10.34 -3.13
CA TYR A 47 19.58 8.95 -3.14
C TYR A 47 19.73 8.34 -4.54
N ASN A 48 20.24 7.10 -4.59
CA ASN A 48 20.47 6.38 -5.85
C ASN A 48 19.18 5.75 -6.43
N SER A 49 18.16 5.53 -5.59
CA SER A 49 16.90 4.94 -6.01
C SER A 49 15.74 5.31 -5.07
N PRO A 50 14.48 5.26 -5.55
CA PRO A 50 13.31 5.38 -4.68
C PRO A 50 13.26 4.31 -3.59
N THR A 51 13.75 3.09 -3.87
CA THR A 51 13.83 2.00 -2.88
C THR A 51 14.72 2.38 -1.71
N ASP A 52 15.90 2.96 -1.96
CA ASP A 52 16.83 3.38 -0.90
C ASP A 52 16.20 4.44 -0.01
N TRP A 53 15.51 5.42 -0.62
CA TRP A 53 14.82 6.47 0.13
C TRP A 53 13.73 5.91 1.03
N LEU A 54 12.91 4.99 0.52
CA LEU A 54 11.85 4.33 1.28
C LEU A 54 12.37 3.45 2.42
N ARG A 55 13.47 2.73 2.18
CA ARG A 55 14.11 1.94 3.25
C ARG A 55 14.64 2.83 4.36
N TYR A 56 15.32 3.92 4.00
CA TYR A 56 15.96 4.79 4.96
C TYR A 56 14.94 5.64 5.73
N ASN A 57 14.02 6.31 5.02
CA ASN A 57 13.10 7.29 5.60
C ASN A 57 11.76 6.70 6.03
N CYS A 58 11.33 5.58 5.44
CA CYS A 58 10.06 4.92 5.81
C CYS A 58 10.27 3.56 6.49
N HIS A 59 11.52 3.16 6.73
CA HIS A 59 11.88 1.91 7.42
C HIS A 59 11.27 0.65 6.80
N LEU A 60 11.07 0.67 5.49
CA LEU A 60 10.52 -0.46 4.74
C LEU A 60 11.61 -1.49 4.45
N THR A 61 11.21 -2.76 4.32
CA THR A 61 12.06 -3.77 3.68
C THR A 61 12.12 -3.54 2.17
N ASP A 62 13.13 -4.10 1.50
CA ASP A 62 13.25 -4.05 0.03
C ASP A 62 11.97 -4.45 -0.69
N LYS A 63 11.37 -5.56 -0.24
CA LYS A 63 10.15 -6.10 -0.83
C LYS A 63 8.98 -5.12 -0.68
N VAL A 64 8.77 -4.56 0.51
CA VAL A 64 7.64 -3.65 0.77
C VAL A 64 7.84 -2.32 0.02
N ALA A 65 9.07 -1.81 -0.06
CA ALA A 65 9.40 -0.64 -0.87
C ALA A 65 9.14 -0.91 -2.37
N GLY A 66 9.59 -2.06 -2.88
CA GLY A 66 9.34 -2.49 -4.25
C GLY A 66 7.86 -2.59 -4.57
N ASP A 67 7.06 -3.16 -3.67
CA ASP A 67 5.61 -3.28 -3.84
C ASP A 67 4.94 -1.90 -3.90
N ARG A 68 5.37 -0.94 -3.06
CA ARG A 68 4.85 0.44 -3.11
C ARG A 68 5.13 1.11 -4.46
N ILE A 69 6.36 0.96 -4.95
CA ILE A 69 6.81 1.52 -6.22
C ILE A 69 6.01 0.91 -7.38
N GLN A 70 5.86 -0.41 -7.41
CA GLN A 70 5.17 -1.09 -8.52
C GLN A 70 3.68 -0.78 -8.55
N VAL A 71 3.01 -0.74 -7.39
CA VAL A 71 1.60 -0.32 -7.32
C VAL A 71 1.46 1.13 -7.76
N GLY A 72 2.31 2.04 -7.26
CA GLY A 72 2.24 3.46 -7.63
C GLY A 72 2.44 3.70 -9.13
N LYS A 73 3.34 2.95 -9.76
CA LYS A 73 3.63 3.04 -11.19
C LYS A 73 2.46 2.59 -12.07
N HIS A 74 1.77 1.51 -11.69
CA HIS A 74 0.75 0.87 -12.53
C HIS A 74 -0.69 1.12 -12.06
N LEU A 75 -0.89 1.98 -11.05
CA LEU A 75 -2.23 2.21 -10.49
C LEU A 75 -3.27 2.64 -11.54
N ALA A 76 -2.84 3.47 -12.52
CA ALA A 76 -3.70 3.93 -13.60
C ALA A 76 -4.13 2.81 -14.57
N GLU A 77 -3.41 1.68 -14.59
CA GLU A 77 -3.69 0.52 -15.42
C GLU A 77 -4.57 -0.52 -14.69
N LEU A 78 -4.82 -0.31 -13.39
CA LEU A 78 -5.53 -1.24 -12.51
C LEU A 78 -6.83 -0.65 -11.90
N PRO A 79 -7.67 0.12 -12.64
CA PRO A 79 -8.81 0.80 -12.05
C PRO A 79 -9.80 -0.16 -11.38
N MET A 80 -10.09 -1.31 -12.01
CA MET A 80 -11.00 -2.30 -11.44
C MET A 80 -10.45 -2.94 -10.17
N SER A 81 -9.16 -3.30 -10.14
CA SER A 81 -8.52 -3.85 -8.94
C SER A 81 -8.49 -2.83 -7.78
N VAL A 82 -8.36 -1.54 -8.09
CA VAL A 82 -8.44 -0.47 -7.08
C VAL A 82 -9.86 -0.36 -6.51
N ASP A 83 -10.89 -0.49 -7.34
CA ASP A 83 -12.28 -0.47 -6.87
C ASP A 83 -12.60 -1.68 -5.99
N TYR A 84 -12.15 -2.89 -6.36
CA TYR A 84 -12.26 -4.06 -5.47
C TYR A 84 -11.54 -3.85 -4.13
N LEU A 85 -10.38 -3.17 -4.13
CA LEU A 85 -9.68 -2.86 -2.87
C LEU A 85 -10.49 -1.86 -2.03
N ARG A 86 -11.06 -0.83 -2.66
CA ARG A 86 -11.92 0.18 -2.00
C ARG A 86 -13.18 -0.40 -1.40
N ASP A 87 -13.74 -1.43 -2.03
CA ASP A 87 -14.92 -2.13 -1.54
C ASP A 87 -14.57 -3.18 -0.46
N GLY A 88 -13.27 -3.40 -0.20
CA GLY A 88 -12.79 -4.34 0.82
C GLY A 88 -12.71 -5.79 0.35
N GLU A 89 -12.91 -6.05 -0.94
CA GLU A 89 -12.88 -7.38 -1.55
C GLU A 89 -11.45 -7.93 -1.71
N ILE A 90 -10.45 -7.04 -1.84
CA ILE A 90 -9.03 -7.41 -1.84
C ILE A 90 -8.19 -6.49 -0.94
N GLY A 91 -7.09 -7.02 -0.39
CA GLY A 91 -6.09 -6.22 0.32
C GLY A 91 -4.96 -5.73 -0.59
N PHE A 92 -4.12 -4.82 -0.07
CA PHE A 92 -3.00 -4.26 -0.83
C PHE A 92 -2.04 -5.32 -1.37
N SER A 93 -1.78 -6.40 -0.62
CA SER A 93 -0.88 -7.48 -1.07
C SER A 93 -1.36 -8.16 -2.37
N HIS A 94 -2.68 -8.29 -2.57
CA HIS A 94 -3.24 -8.78 -3.84
C HIS A 94 -3.04 -7.76 -4.96
N LEU A 95 -3.35 -6.48 -4.71
CA LEU A 95 -3.10 -5.41 -5.68
C LEU A 95 -1.61 -5.33 -6.10
N ALA A 96 -0.69 -5.52 -5.14
CA ALA A 96 0.74 -5.54 -5.42
C ALA A 96 1.17 -6.73 -6.30
N VAL A 97 0.53 -7.89 -6.17
CA VAL A 97 0.74 -9.01 -7.11
C VAL A 97 0.32 -8.59 -8.52
N MET A 98 -0.88 -8.05 -8.68
CA MET A 98 -1.42 -7.61 -9.97
C MET A 98 -0.52 -6.57 -10.64
N ALA A 99 -0.04 -5.57 -9.87
CA ALA A 99 0.87 -4.55 -10.36
C ALA A 99 2.24 -5.09 -10.80
N ARG A 100 2.74 -6.18 -10.20
CA ARG A 100 4.00 -6.80 -10.61
C ARG A 100 3.86 -7.69 -11.84
N THR A 101 2.71 -8.33 -12.03
CA THR A 101 2.49 -9.28 -13.13
C THR A 101 1.86 -8.63 -14.36
N GLY A 102 1.37 -7.38 -14.25
CA GLY A 102 0.61 -6.73 -15.32
C GLY A 102 -0.74 -7.40 -15.58
N GLN A 103 -1.24 -8.19 -14.62
CA GLN A 103 -2.53 -8.89 -14.71
C GLN A 103 -3.50 -8.18 -13.77
N GLY A 104 -4.28 -7.25 -14.31
CA GLY A 104 -5.44 -6.69 -13.63
C GLY A 104 -6.59 -7.69 -13.51
N LEU A 105 -7.57 -7.40 -12.64
CA LEU A 105 -8.86 -8.09 -12.60
C LEU A 105 -9.78 -7.59 -13.72
#